data_AF-A0A914Q9I7-F1
#
_entry.id   AF-A0A914Q9I7-F1
#
_cell.length_a   1.000
_cell.length_b   1.000
_cell.length_c   1.000
_cell.angle_alpha   90.00
_cell.angle_beta   90.00
_cell.angle_gamma   90.00
#
_symmetry.space_group_name_H-M   'P 1'
#
loop_
_entity.id
_entity.type
_entity.pdbx_description
1 polymer ?
#
loop_
_entity_poly.entity_id
_entity_poly.type
_entity_poly.pdbx_seq_one_letter_code
_entity_poly.pdbx_strand_id
1 'polypeptide(L)'
;MDDYEKDVCNIVTSFKSTDNCMLEMTKEKFEQLEKIYTDIKKRKAEKAQKKEKALFKNLKFTGNGNLPPENFRTLSLIPSPEELEINFQPYLRSAKLFKPYYNCEHYLDVQFRLLREDLISPLRTGIEETKTGKSRMHCYKNVKIIELALHLSSGEYIHYVEIHESQIRLCKKTLKMFSLLCLSSDKYQTEFLFASVADREDCLIHDGKIGIKFESDYEIDFSKEYQMVESPAYFEAYRHTGTQMRL
;
A
#
# COMPACT_ATOMS: atom_id res chain seq x y z
N MET A 1 30.96 53.54 -25.82
CA MET A 1 30.29 52.33 -25.29
C MET A 1 30.19 51.42 -26.49
N ASP A 2 31.15 50.50 -26.55
CA ASP A 2 31.65 49.93 -27.79
C ASP A 2 30.67 48.91 -28.37
N ASP A 3 30.49 48.88 -29.68
CA ASP A 3 29.56 47.97 -30.39
C ASP A 3 29.73 46.50 -29.97
N TYR A 4 30.95 46.12 -29.56
CA TYR A 4 31.27 44.80 -29.00
C TYR A 4 30.51 44.46 -27.71
N GLU A 5 30.33 45.40 -26.77
CA GLU A 5 29.58 45.13 -25.53
C GLU A 5 28.09 44.92 -25.79
N LYS A 6 27.56 45.59 -26.82
CA LYS A 6 26.16 45.47 -27.22
C LYS A 6 25.87 44.12 -27.86
N ASP A 7 26.78 43.64 -28.70
CA ASP A 7 26.68 42.33 -29.34
C ASP A 7 26.82 41.18 -28.34
N VAL A 8 27.74 41.27 -27.37
CA VAL A 8 27.85 40.28 -26.29
C VAL A 8 26.59 40.26 -25.43
N CYS A 9 26.03 41.42 -25.10
CA CYS A 9 24.77 41.51 -24.33
C CYS A 9 23.58 40.89 -25.08
N ASN A 10 23.49 41.10 -26.39
CA ASN A 10 22.46 40.52 -27.25
C ASN A 10 22.58 38.99 -27.37
N ILE A 11 23.81 38.45 -27.46
CA ILE A 11 24.05 37.01 -27.47
C ILE A 11 23.65 36.39 -26.12
N VAL A 12 24.08 36.98 -25.00
CA VAL A 12 23.75 36.47 -23.65
C VAL A 12 22.24 36.51 -23.37
N THR A 13 21.55 37.56 -23.81
CA THR A 13 20.08 37.65 -23.66
C THR A 13 19.35 36.66 -24.57
N SER A 14 19.83 36.44 -25.80
CA SER A 14 19.32 35.40 -26.71
C SER A 14 19.47 34.00 -26.12
N PHE A 15 20.63 33.67 -25.53
CA PHE A 15 20.87 32.39 -24.84
C PHE A 15 19.96 32.21 -23.61
N LYS A 16 19.85 33.23 -22.74
CA LYS A 16 18.95 33.16 -21.58
C LYS A 16 17.47 33.00 -21.98
N SER A 17 17.06 33.64 -23.08
CA SER A 17 15.71 33.51 -23.63
C SER A 17 15.43 32.11 -24.17
N THR A 18 16.41 31.48 -24.82
CA THR A 18 16.28 30.10 -25.34
C THR A 18 16.24 29.07 -24.21
N ASP A 19 17.07 29.23 -23.16
CA ASP A 19 17.03 28.34 -21.98
C ASP A 19 15.68 28.41 -21.25
N ASN A 20 15.11 29.61 -21.10
CA ASN A 20 13.82 29.78 -20.43
C ASN A 20 12.66 29.20 -21.26
N CYS A 21 12.72 29.33 -22.59
CA CYS A 21 11.76 28.71 -23.51
C CYS A 21 11.84 27.17 -23.45
N MET A 22 13.05 26.61 -23.43
CA MET A 22 13.26 25.16 -23.28
C MET A 22 12.72 24.63 -21.94
N LEU A 23 12.90 25.39 -20.85
CA LEU A 23 12.34 25.07 -19.54
C LEU A 23 10.80 25.09 -19.54
N GLU A 24 10.18 26.10 -20.13
CA GLU A 24 8.71 26.17 -20.26
C GLU A 24 8.15 25.02 -21.09
N MET A 25 8.74 24.73 -22.25
CA MET A 25 8.35 23.59 -23.09
C MET A 25 8.50 22.24 -22.35
N THR A 26 9.49 22.12 -21.47
CA THR A 26 9.71 20.90 -20.66
C THR A 26 8.63 20.76 -19.58
N LYS A 27 8.26 21.86 -18.92
CA LYS A 27 7.16 21.89 -17.93
C LYS A 27 5.82 21.53 -18.57
N GLU A 28 5.49 22.12 -19.72
CA GLU A 28 4.26 21.80 -20.44
C GLU A 28 4.17 20.33 -20.83
N LYS A 29 5.27 19.74 -21.31
CA LYS A 29 5.33 18.30 -21.63
C LYS A 29 5.16 17.44 -20.38
N PHE A 30 5.72 17.83 -19.25
CA PHE A 30 5.56 17.13 -17.98
C PHE A 30 4.10 17.16 -17.50
N GLU A 31 3.43 18.31 -17.57
CA GLU A 31 2.00 18.43 -17.25
C GLU A 31 1.11 17.59 -18.18
N GLN A 32 1.47 17.51 -19.46
CA GLN A 32 0.78 16.64 -20.42
C GLN A 32 0.98 15.15 -20.08
N LEU A 33 2.20 14.75 -19.67
CA LEU A 33 2.49 13.39 -19.23
C LEU A 33 1.68 13.01 -17.97
N GLU A 34 1.59 13.90 -16.99
CA GLU A 34 0.76 13.71 -15.79
C GLU A 34 -0.72 13.51 -16.14
N LYS A 35 -1.27 14.32 -17.06
CA LYS A 35 -2.63 14.14 -17.57
C LYS A 35 -2.83 12.80 -18.28
N ILE A 36 -1.87 12.38 -19.11
CA ILE A 36 -1.95 11.10 -19.81
C ILE A 36 -1.88 9.93 -18.82
N TYR A 37 -0.99 10.01 -17.82
CA TYR A 37 -0.83 9.00 -16.79
C TYR A 37 -2.11 8.80 -15.97
N THR A 38 -2.72 9.90 -15.52
CA THR A 38 -3.99 9.89 -14.77
C THR A 38 -5.15 9.32 -15.59
N ASP A 39 -5.26 9.68 -16.87
CA ASP A 39 -6.28 9.13 -17.79
C ASP A 39 -6.11 7.63 -18.04
N ILE A 40 -4.87 7.15 -18.20
CA ILE A 40 -4.57 5.71 -18.35
C ILE A 40 -4.97 4.96 -17.09
N LYS A 41 -4.62 5.49 -15.90
CA LYS A 41 -4.98 4.91 -14.60
C LYS A 41 -6.51 4.78 -14.46
N LYS A 42 -7.25 5.83 -14.82
CA LYS A 42 -8.73 5.84 -14.81
C LYS A 42 -9.34 4.83 -15.78
N ARG A 43 -8.91 4.81 -17.04
CA ARG A 43 -9.43 3.87 -18.05
C ARG A 43 -9.19 2.40 -17.68
N LYS A 44 -8.04 2.10 -17.06
CA LYS A 44 -7.75 0.75 -16.54
C LYS A 44 -8.72 0.36 -15.43
N ALA A 45 -8.98 1.26 -14.47
CA ALA A 45 -9.94 1.02 -13.39
C ALA A 45 -11.37 0.80 -13.91
N GLU A 46 -11.85 1.62 -14.84
CA GLU A 46 -13.19 1.49 -15.43
C GLU A 46 -13.37 0.17 -16.20
N LYS A 47 -12.35 -0.27 -16.95
CA LYS A 47 -12.36 -1.56 -17.65
C LYS A 47 -12.39 -2.73 -16.66
N ALA A 48 -11.60 -2.67 -15.59
CA ALA A 48 -11.61 -3.69 -14.54
C ALA A 48 -13.01 -3.79 -13.90
N GLN A 49 -13.61 -2.66 -13.55
CA GLN A 49 -14.94 -2.61 -12.93
C GLN A 49 -16.06 -3.10 -13.86
N LYS A 50 -16.00 -2.80 -15.17
CA LYS A 50 -16.96 -3.35 -16.15
C LYS A 50 -16.82 -4.86 -16.29
N LYS A 51 -15.59 -5.38 -16.36
CA LYS A 51 -15.30 -6.82 -16.44
C LYS A 51 -15.80 -7.54 -15.18
N GLU A 52 -15.58 -6.95 -14.01
CA GLU A 52 -16.08 -7.44 -12.73
C GLU A 52 -17.60 -7.52 -12.70
N LYS A 53 -18.30 -6.43 -13.03
CA LYS A 53 -19.78 -6.43 -13.06
C LYS A 53 -20.33 -7.47 -14.04
N ALA A 54 -19.70 -7.66 -15.20
CA ALA A 54 -20.09 -8.69 -16.15
C ALA A 54 -19.86 -10.11 -15.62
N LEU A 55 -18.72 -10.35 -14.98
CA LEU A 55 -18.39 -11.64 -14.35
C LEU A 55 -19.36 -11.96 -13.21
N PHE A 56 -19.64 -10.97 -12.36
CA PHE A 56 -20.54 -11.09 -11.22
C PHE A 56 -21.99 -11.35 -11.64
N LYS A 57 -22.45 -10.74 -12.73
CA LYS A 57 -23.78 -11.00 -13.32
C LYS A 57 -23.93 -12.44 -13.83
N ASN A 58 -22.83 -13.08 -14.22
CA ASN A 58 -22.81 -14.47 -14.71
C ASN A 58 -22.67 -15.51 -13.58
N LEU A 59 -22.23 -15.10 -12.38
CA LEU A 59 -22.19 -15.95 -11.19
C LEU A 59 -23.63 -16.23 -10.71
N LYS A 60 -24.26 -17.27 -11.27
CA LYS A 60 -25.52 -17.81 -10.77
C LYS A 60 -25.28 -18.50 -9.43
N PHE A 61 -25.40 -17.77 -8.33
CA PHE A 61 -25.47 -18.37 -6.99
C PHE A 61 -26.83 -19.06 -6.82
N THR A 62 -26.88 -20.36 -7.06
CA THR A 62 -28.05 -21.19 -6.76
C THR A 62 -27.98 -21.64 -5.29
N GLY A 63 -28.94 -21.19 -4.48
CA GLY A 63 -29.22 -21.78 -3.16
C GLY A 63 -29.38 -20.76 -2.03
N ASN A 64 -30.57 -20.13 -1.93
CA ASN A 64 -31.16 -19.54 -0.72
C ASN A 64 -30.21 -18.83 0.28
N GLY A 65 -29.38 -17.91 -0.20
CA GLY A 65 -28.62 -16.96 0.62
C GLY A 65 -28.33 -15.73 -0.21
N ASN A 66 -28.50 -14.53 0.37
CA ASN A 66 -28.32 -13.27 -0.34
C ASN A 66 -27.01 -13.29 -1.16
N LEU A 67 -27.09 -12.80 -2.41
CA LEU A 67 -25.91 -12.54 -3.24
C LEU A 67 -24.91 -11.74 -2.40
N PRO A 68 -23.60 -12.09 -2.43
CA PRO A 68 -22.62 -11.27 -1.75
C PRO A 68 -22.63 -9.87 -2.39
N PRO A 69 -22.21 -8.83 -1.66
CA PRO A 69 -22.18 -7.48 -2.23
C PRO A 69 -21.16 -7.37 -3.37
N GLU A 70 -20.08 -8.18 -3.34
CA GLU A 70 -19.05 -8.22 -4.37
C GLU A 70 -18.43 -9.62 -4.55
N ASN A 71 -17.63 -9.77 -5.61
CA ASN A 71 -16.89 -11.00 -5.87
C ASN A 71 -15.69 -11.09 -4.91
N PHE A 72 -15.53 -12.19 -4.17
CA PHE A 72 -14.36 -12.36 -3.30
C PHE A 72 -13.03 -12.35 -4.06
N ARG A 73 -13.03 -12.70 -5.35
CA ARG A 73 -11.82 -12.72 -6.20
C ARG A 73 -11.24 -11.33 -6.45
N THR A 74 -12.04 -10.27 -6.32
CA THR A 74 -11.60 -8.88 -6.50
C THR A 74 -11.24 -8.18 -5.19
N LEU A 75 -11.56 -8.79 -4.05
CA LEU A 75 -11.20 -8.24 -2.75
C LEU A 75 -9.67 -8.26 -2.54
N SER A 76 -9.14 -7.11 -2.12
CA SER A 76 -7.74 -6.96 -1.71
C SER A 76 -7.52 -7.57 -0.33
N LEU A 77 -6.36 -8.19 -0.08
CA LEU A 77 -5.97 -8.60 1.27
C LEU A 77 -5.55 -7.41 2.15
N ILE A 78 -5.17 -6.30 1.52
CA ILE A 78 -4.86 -5.05 2.20
C ILE A 78 -6.18 -4.34 2.49
N PRO A 79 -6.46 -4.00 3.76
CA PRO A 79 -7.70 -3.30 4.11
C PRO A 79 -7.70 -1.87 3.58
N SER A 80 -8.88 -1.36 3.25
CA SER A 80 -9.06 0.08 3.06
C SER A 80 -9.12 0.80 4.42
N PRO A 81 -8.89 2.13 4.47
CA PRO A 81 -9.02 2.91 5.70
C PRO A 81 -10.37 2.73 6.42
N GLU A 82 -11.46 2.65 5.66
CA GLU A 82 -12.82 2.47 6.20
C GLU A 82 -12.98 1.12 6.91
N GLU A 83 -12.30 0.07 6.41
CA GLU A 83 -12.33 -1.27 7.00
C GLU A 83 -11.56 -1.37 8.32
N LEU A 84 -10.76 -0.35 8.65
CA LEU A 84 -10.05 -0.23 9.92
C LEU A 84 -10.82 0.56 10.98
N GLU A 85 -12.00 1.08 10.66
CA GLU A 85 -12.86 1.70 11.66
C GLU A 85 -13.39 0.67 12.65
N ILE A 86 -13.42 1.00 13.94
CA ILE A 86 -13.84 0.08 15.01
C ILE A 86 -15.26 -0.47 14.81
N ASN A 87 -16.16 0.32 14.22
CA ASN A 87 -17.55 -0.07 13.99
C ASN A 87 -17.78 -0.67 12.59
N PHE A 88 -16.72 -0.87 11.80
CA PHE A 88 -16.83 -1.48 10.50
C PHE A 88 -17.35 -2.92 10.62
N GLN A 89 -18.45 -3.21 9.93
CA GLN A 89 -19.02 -4.55 9.87
C GLN A 89 -18.75 -5.16 8.49
N PRO A 90 -17.77 -6.08 8.37
CA PRO A 90 -17.51 -6.76 7.11
C PRO A 90 -18.68 -7.68 6.74
N TYR A 91 -18.94 -7.83 5.44
CA TYR A 91 -19.82 -8.89 4.97
C TYR A 91 -19.12 -10.24 5.12
N LEU A 92 -19.57 -11.02 6.10
CA LEU A 92 -19.09 -12.37 6.37
C LEU A 92 -20.18 -13.40 6.11
N ARG A 93 -19.75 -14.60 5.72
CA ARG A 93 -20.58 -15.80 5.68
C ARG A 93 -20.07 -16.78 6.71
N SER A 94 -20.96 -17.34 7.51
CA SER A 94 -20.59 -18.35 8.50
C SER A 94 -20.01 -19.60 7.83
N ALA A 95 -18.94 -20.15 8.42
CA ALA A 95 -18.42 -21.45 8.03
C ALA A 95 -19.50 -22.53 8.20
N LYS A 96 -19.66 -23.39 7.19
CA LYS A 96 -20.64 -24.47 7.24
C LYS A 96 -20.00 -25.72 7.86
N LEU A 97 -20.18 -25.91 9.16
CA LEU A 97 -19.59 -27.03 9.90
C LEU A 97 -20.31 -28.38 9.65
N PHE A 98 -21.64 -28.33 9.52
CA PHE A 98 -22.49 -29.53 9.46
C PHE A 98 -23.33 -29.62 8.17
N LYS A 99 -23.11 -28.72 7.22
CA LYS A 99 -23.88 -28.65 5.97
C LYS A 99 -22.92 -28.53 4.79
N PRO A 100 -23.25 -29.13 3.63
CA PRO A 100 -22.42 -28.96 2.44
C PRO A 100 -22.45 -27.50 1.95
N TYR A 101 -21.34 -27.10 1.33
CA TYR A 101 -21.29 -25.91 0.51
C TYR A 101 -22.08 -26.17 -0.78
N TYR A 102 -22.67 -25.11 -1.36
CA TYR A 102 -23.52 -25.26 -2.54
C TYR A 102 -22.73 -25.68 -3.78
N ASN A 103 -21.54 -25.12 -3.94
CA ASN A 103 -20.57 -25.42 -4.99
C ASN A 103 -19.18 -24.91 -4.55
N CYS A 104 -18.16 -25.12 -5.39
CA CYS A 104 -16.80 -24.67 -5.13
C CYS A 104 -16.70 -23.14 -4.96
N GLU A 105 -17.40 -22.35 -5.79
CA GLU A 105 -17.38 -20.89 -5.67
C GLU A 105 -17.90 -20.40 -4.32
N HIS A 106 -19.01 -20.99 -3.84
CA HIS A 106 -19.55 -20.68 -2.53
C HIS A 106 -18.61 -21.12 -1.39
N TYR A 107 -17.89 -22.24 -1.55
CA TYR A 107 -16.86 -22.63 -0.59
C TYR A 107 -15.74 -21.58 -0.53
N LEU A 108 -15.18 -21.21 -1.68
CA LEU A 108 -14.08 -20.25 -1.77
C LEU A 108 -14.48 -18.86 -1.27
N ASP A 109 -15.69 -18.37 -1.58
CA ASP A 109 -16.21 -17.09 -1.07
C ASP A 109 -16.27 -17.07 0.47
N VAL A 110 -16.82 -18.12 1.08
CA VAL A 110 -16.90 -18.25 2.53
C VAL A 110 -15.50 -18.29 3.14
N GLN A 111 -14.62 -19.15 2.64
CA GLN A 111 -13.27 -19.32 3.20
C GLN A 111 -12.43 -18.06 3.05
N PHE A 112 -12.46 -17.42 1.88
CA PHE A 112 -11.69 -16.21 1.63
C PHE A 112 -12.12 -15.05 2.54
N ARG A 113 -13.44 -14.82 2.68
CA ARG A 113 -13.95 -13.74 3.54
C ARG A 113 -13.57 -13.93 5.01
N LEU A 114 -13.63 -15.18 5.50
CA LEU A 114 -13.20 -15.50 6.86
C LEU A 114 -11.69 -15.35 7.04
N LEU A 115 -10.88 -15.88 6.11
CA LEU A 115 -9.43 -15.73 6.12
C LEU A 115 -8.99 -14.26 6.13
N ARG A 116 -9.64 -13.44 5.29
CA ARG A 116 -9.36 -12.02 5.18
C ARG A 116 -9.71 -11.27 6.47
N GLU A 117 -10.85 -11.58 7.07
CA GLU A 117 -11.22 -10.96 8.34
C GLU A 117 -10.32 -11.40 9.49
N ASP A 118 -9.84 -12.65 9.50
CA ASP A 118 -8.86 -13.13 10.47
C ASP A 118 -7.53 -12.34 10.39
N LEU A 119 -7.14 -11.87 9.20
CA LEU A 119 -6.01 -10.96 9.00
C LEU A 119 -6.32 -9.52 9.46
N ILE A 120 -7.49 -8.98 9.10
CA ILE A 120 -7.81 -7.55 9.28
C ILE A 120 -8.29 -7.23 10.70
N SER A 121 -9.09 -8.10 11.31
CA SER A 121 -9.66 -7.90 12.64
C SER A 121 -8.62 -7.56 13.71
N PRO A 122 -7.54 -8.36 13.91
CA PRO A 122 -6.53 -8.04 14.92
C PRO A 122 -5.78 -6.74 14.62
N LEU A 123 -5.55 -6.43 13.34
CA LEU A 123 -4.91 -5.19 12.92
C LEU A 123 -5.80 -3.96 13.22
N ARG A 124 -7.09 -4.04 12.90
CA ARG A 124 -8.08 -2.99 13.21
C ARG A 124 -8.17 -2.72 14.70
N THR A 125 -8.32 -3.76 15.52
CA THR A 125 -8.34 -3.60 16.99
C THR A 125 -7.05 -2.97 17.49
N GLY A 126 -5.89 -3.47 17.06
CA GLY A 126 -4.63 -2.97 17.60
C GLY A 126 -4.23 -1.57 17.10
N ILE A 127 -4.71 -1.12 15.93
CA ILE A 127 -4.59 0.29 15.50
C ILE A 127 -5.42 1.20 16.42
N GLU A 128 -6.65 0.81 16.75
CA GLU A 128 -7.49 1.60 17.66
C GLU A 128 -6.90 1.65 19.08
N GLU A 129 -6.41 0.52 19.58
CA GLU A 129 -5.67 0.48 20.85
C GLU A 129 -4.40 1.35 20.79
N THR A 130 -3.80 1.52 19.61
CA THR A 130 -2.61 2.36 19.42
C THR A 130 -2.95 3.84 19.58
N LYS A 131 -4.12 4.27 19.07
CA LYS A 131 -4.63 5.65 19.27
C LYS A 131 -4.87 5.96 20.73
N THR A 132 -5.31 4.97 21.51
CA THR A 132 -5.58 5.10 22.96
C THR A 132 -4.36 4.78 23.86
N GLY A 133 -3.23 4.39 23.27
CA GLY A 133 -1.99 4.07 23.99
C GLY A 133 -1.98 2.74 24.74
N LYS A 134 -2.90 1.82 24.42
CA LYS A 134 -3.06 0.51 25.08
C LYS A 134 -2.66 -0.68 24.21
N SER A 135 -2.16 -0.43 23.00
CA SER A 135 -1.91 -1.48 22.02
C SER A 135 -0.88 -2.50 22.49
N ARG A 136 -1.19 -3.76 22.19
CA ARG A 136 -0.27 -4.89 22.33
C ARG A 136 0.52 -5.16 21.05
N MET A 137 0.20 -4.48 19.94
CA MET A 137 0.97 -4.56 18.70
C MET A 137 2.36 -3.96 18.87
N HIS A 138 3.31 -4.46 18.08
CA HIS A 138 4.61 -3.81 17.98
C HIS A 138 4.45 -2.48 17.24
N CYS A 139 4.75 -1.40 17.94
CA CYS A 139 4.60 -0.03 17.47
C CYS A 139 5.97 0.65 17.49
N TYR A 140 6.31 1.30 16.38
CA TYR A 140 7.54 2.03 16.16
C TYR A 140 7.20 3.49 15.95
N LYS A 141 7.71 4.35 16.82
CA LYS A 141 7.54 5.80 16.75
C LYS A 141 8.72 6.45 16.03
N ASN A 142 8.49 7.62 15.45
CA ASN A 142 9.53 8.44 14.83
C ASN A 142 10.30 7.69 13.72
N VAL A 143 9.58 6.88 12.93
CA VAL A 143 10.15 6.15 11.81
C VAL A 143 10.30 7.10 10.63
N LYS A 144 11.49 7.18 10.05
CA LYS A 144 11.78 8.04 8.88
C LYS A 144 11.97 7.19 7.65
N ILE A 145 11.44 7.62 6.53
CA ILE A 145 11.72 7.00 5.23
C ILE A 145 12.92 7.74 4.65
N ILE A 146 14.05 7.05 4.47
CA ILE A 146 15.33 7.68 4.13
C ILE A 146 15.58 7.62 2.62
N GLU A 147 15.37 6.46 2.02
CA GLU A 147 15.87 6.16 0.68
C GLU A 147 14.90 5.27 -0.07
N LEU A 148 14.84 5.46 -1.40
CA LEU A 148 14.22 4.54 -2.35
C LEU A 148 15.34 3.84 -3.12
N ALA A 149 15.39 2.52 -3.06
CA ALA A 149 16.41 1.70 -3.71
C ALA A 149 15.77 0.62 -4.58
N LEU A 150 16.48 0.22 -5.64
CA LEU A 150 16.13 -0.98 -6.42
C LEU A 150 16.77 -2.20 -5.75
N HIS A 151 15.95 -3.11 -5.25
CA HIS A 151 16.43 -4.36 -4.67
C HIS A 151 16.87 -5.31 -5.79
N LEU A 152 18.18 -5.51 -5.93
CA LEU A 152 18.77 -6.17 -7.10
C LEU A 152 18.31 -7.62 -7.30
N SER A 153 18.01 -8.34 -6.22
CA SER A 153 17.62 -9.75 -6.32
C SER A 153 16.15 -9.95 -6.70
N SER A 154 15.24 -9.07 -6.26
CA SER A 154 13.82 -9.13 -6.63
C SER A 154 13.46 -8.27 -7.84
N GLY A 155 14.30 -7.27 -8.17
CA GLY A 155 14.01 -6.26 -9.19
C GLY A 155 12.91 -5.28 -8.77
N GLU A 156 12.58 -5.22 -7.48
CA GLU A 156 11.51 -4.38 -6.95
C GLU A 156 12.05 -3.13 -6.27
N TYR A 157 11.28 -2.05 -6.29
CA TYR A 157 11.59 -0.85 -5.53
C TYR A 157 11.24 -1.04 -4.05
N ILE A 158 12.22 -0.80 -3.19
CA ILE A 158 12.10 -0.86 -1.73
C ILE A 158 12.43 0.51 -1.14
N HIS A 159 11.75 0.86 -0.05
CA HIS A 159 12.05 2.03 0.75
C HIS A 159 12.79 1.61 2.01
N TYR A 160 13.92 2.23 2.28
CA TYR A 160 14.60 2.03 3.56
C TYR A 160 14.03 2.99 4.60
N VAL A 161 13.68 2.44 5.76
CA VAL A 161 13.23 3.22 6.90
C VAL A 161 14.21 3.13 8.06
N GLU A 162 14.36 4.25 8.77
CA GLU A 162 15.13 4.37 10.00
C GLU A 162 14.22 4.21 11.20
N ILE A 163 14.59 3.31 12.10
CA ILE A 163 13.95 3.10 13.39
C ILE A 163 14.83 3.75 14.46
N HIS A 164 14.21 4.60 15.28
CA HIS A 164 14.88 5.26 16.39
C HIS A 164 15.64 4.26 17.31
N GLU A 165 16.82 4.64 17.78
CA GLU A 165 17.75 3.77 18.52
C GLU A 165 17.11 3.01 19.70
N SER A 166 16.20 3.68 20.42
CA SER A 166 15.48 3.08 21.56
C SER A 166 14.63 1.87 21.19
N GLN A 167 14.28 1.70 19.91
CA GLN A 167 13.38 0.65 19.40
C GLN A 167 14.12 -0.42 18.59
N ILE A 168 15.44 -0.29 18.37
CA ILE A 168 16.25 -1.26 17.61
C ILE A 168 16.20 -2.66 18.23
N ARG A 169 16.22 -2.76 19.57
CA ARG A 169 16.11 -4.05 20.28
C ARG A 169 14.79 -4.76 20.00
N LEU A 170 13.70 -4.00 19.81
CA LEU A 170 12.40 -4.55 19.44
C LEU A 170 12.48 -5.05 18.00
N CYS A 171 12.85 -4.17 17.06
CA CYS A 171 13.03 -4.46 15.63
C CYS A 171 13.80 -5.76 15.36
N LYS A 172 14.91 -6.00 16.07
CA LYS A 172 15.72 -7.23 15.93
C LYS A 172 14.95 -8.52 16.21
N LYS A 173 13.97 -8.49 17.11
CA LYS A 173 13.17 -9.66 17.52
C LYS A 173 11.87 -9.81 16.71
N THR A 174 11.47 -8.75 16.02
CA THR A 174 10.19 -8.59 15.33
C THR A 174 10.45 -8.28 13.84
N LEU A 175 9.50 -7.64 13.15
CA LEU A 175 9.61 -7.22 11.74
C LEU A 175 10.18 -8.34 10.86
N LYS A 176 9.53 -9.50 10.91
CA LYS A 176 9.93 -10.65 10.10
C LYS A 176 9.78 -10.32 8.62
N MET A 177 10.56 -11.00 7.78
CA MET A 177 10.41 -10.88 6.33
C MET A 177 8.95 -11.11 5.94
N PHE A 178 8.39 -10.21 5.14
CA PHE A 178 7.00 -10.18 4.69
C PHE A 178 5.94 -9.91 5.77
N SER A 179 6.32 -9.49 6.98
CA SER A 179 5.34 -8.94 7.94
C SER A 179 4.62 -7.73 7.34
N LEU A 180 3.30 -7.65 7.52
CA LEU A 180 2.50 -6.48 7.10
C LEU A 180 2.68 -5.34 8.10
N LEU A 181 2.87 -4.15 7.56
CA LEU A 181 3.10 -2.90 8.27
C LEU A 181 2.03 -1.89 7.88
N CYS A 182 1.65 -1.04 8.82
CA CYS A 182 0.80 0.12 8.57
C CYS A 182 1.47 1.37 9.12
N LEU A 183 1.82 2.30 8.24
CA LEU A 183 2.46 3.57 8.56
C LEU A 183 1.42 4.70 8.53
N SER A 184 1.62 5.69 9.40
CA SER A 184 0.80 6.90 9.45
C SER A 184 1.57 8.06 10.08
N SER A 185 1.53 9.23 9.44
CA SER A 185 2.08 10.48 9.97
C SER A 185 1.08 11.23 10.86
N ASP A 186 -0.19 10.85 10.85
CA ASP A 186 -1.28 11.53 11.58
C ASP A 186 -1.88 10.69 12.72
N LYS A 187 -1.16 9.63 13.15
CA LYS A 187 -1.60 8.68 14.17
C LYS A 187 -2.89 7.94 13.77
N TYR A 188 -2.96 7.52 12.51
CA TYR A 188 -4.04 6.71 11.93
C TYR A 188 -5.40 7.41 11.93
N GLN A 189 -5.41 8.74 11.80
CA GLN A 189 -6.65 9.52 11.70
C GLN A 189 -7.22 9.44 10.29
N THR A 190 -6.38 9.71 9.29
CA THR A 190 -6.76 9.72 7.87
C THR A 190 -5.76 8.98 6.99
N GLU A 191 -4.49 8.93 7.39
CA GLU A 191 -3.42 8.32 6.60
C GLU A 191 -3.12 6.88 7.04
N PHE A 192 -3.15 5.95 6.07
CA PHE A 192 -2.83 4.54 6.25
C PHE A 192 -2.01 4.04 5.06
N LEU A 193 -0.70 3.90 5.24
CA LEU A 193 0.22 3.43 4.21
C LEU A 193 0.61 1.98 4.54
N PHE A 194 0.14 1.03 3.73
CA PHE A 194 0.47 -0.38 3.93
C PHE A 194 1.77 -0.76 3.23
N ALA A 195 2.63 -1.46 3.95
CA ALA A 195 3.88 -1.98 3.40
C ALA A 195 4.14 -3.39 3.93
N SER A 196 5.02 -4.14 3.27
CA SER A 196 5.58 -5.38 3.78
C SER A 196 7.08 -5.25 4.00
N VAL A 197 7.63 -5.95 4.99
CA VAL A 197 9.09 -6.06 5.14
C VAL A 197 9.64 -6.79 3.91
N ALA A 198 10.55 -6.16 3.20
CA ALA A 198 11.11 -6.66 1.94
C ALA A 198 12.62 -6.91 2.01
N ASP A 199 13.32 -6.19 2.88
CA ASP A 199 14.74 -6.40 3.11
C ASP A 199 15.07 -6.30 4.61
N ARG A 200 15.84 -7.28 5.07
CA ARG A 200 16.18 -7.52 6.48
C ARG A 200 17.65 -7.97 6.58
N GLU A 201 18.56 -7.24 5.94
CA GLU A 201 20.00 -7.47 6.12
C GLU A 201 20.41 -7.23 7.58
N ASP A 202 21.12 -8.19 8.17
CA ASP A 202 21.49 -8.13 9.59
C ASP A 202 22.30 -6.86 9.92
N CYS A 203 23.25 -6.48 9.06
CA CYS A 203 24.05 -5.26 9.25
C CYS A 203 23.18 -4.00 9.34
N LEU A 204 22.19 -3.85 8.45
CA LEU A 204 21.29 -2.70 8.43
C LEU A 204 20.38 -2.66 9.65
N ILE A 205 19.86 -3.80 10.10
CA ILE A 205 19.03 -3.88 11.31
C ILE A 205 19.83 -3.48 12.55
N HIS A 206 21.12 -3.78 12.59
CA HIS A 206 21.99 -3.35 13.68
C HIS A 206 22.04 -1.83 13.83
N ASP A 207 21.93 -1.11 12.72
CA ASP A 207 21.86 0.35 12.62
C ASP A 207 20.41 0.88 12.63
N GLY A 208 19.42 0.03 12.87
CA GLY A 208 18.01 0.42 12.90
C GLY A 208 17.37 0.64 11.53
N LYS A 209 18.01 0.20 10.44
CA LYS A 209 17.50 0.31 9.07
C LYS A 209 16.80 -0.97 8.63
N ILE A 210 15.67 -0.83 7.94
CA ILE A 210 14.92 -1.96 7.38
C ILE A 210 14.31 -1.58 6.03
N GLY A 211 14.34 -2.49 5.06
CA GLY A 211 13.72 -2.29 3.76
C GLY A 211 12.26 -2.71 3.77
N ILE A 212 11.38 -1.82 3.34
CA ILE A 212 9.94 -2.06 3.22
C ILE A 212 9.50 -1.85 1.76
N LYS A 213 8.45 -2.56 1.35
CA LYS A 213 7.81 -2.40 0.06
C LYS A 213 6.37 -1.97 0.27
N PHE A 214 5.96 -0.86 -0.32
CA PHE A 214 4.57 -0.42 -0.24
C PHE A 214 3.65 -1.35 -1.07
N GLU A 215 2.47 -1.60 -0.52
CA GLU A 215 1.45 -2.48 -1.11
C GLU A 215 0.57 -1.75 -2.14
N SER A 216 0.74 -0.44 -2.28
CA SER A 216 0.06 0.41 -3.25
C SER A 216 0.97 1.57 -3.65
N ASP A 217 0.59 2.26 -4.72
CA ASP A 217 1.29 3.46 -5.19
C ASP A 217 0.87 4.66 -4.33
N TYR A 218 1.51 4.82 -3.17
CA TYR A 218 1.32 5.96 -2.29
C TYR A 218 2.26 7.11 -2.63
N GLU A 219 1.80 8.35 -2.41
CA GLU A 219 2.68 9.52 -2.39
C GLU A 219 3.39 9.58 -1.03
N ILE A 220 4.70 9.32 -1.04
CA ILE A 220 5.51 9.24 0.17
C ILE A 220 6.20 10.56 0.42
N ASP A 221 6.04 11.09 1.65
CA ASP A 221 6.71 12.31 2.09
C ASP A 221 7.92 11.96 2.98
N PHE A 222 9.11 12.05 2.38
CA PHE A 222 10.38 11.76 3.05
C PHE A 222 10.74 12.78 4.15
N SER A 223 10.04 13.92 4.23
CA SER A 223 10.26 14.92 5.29
C SER A 223 9.53 14.59 6.59
N LYS A 224 8.54 13.69 6.54
CA LYS A 224 7.70 13.33 7.68
C LYS A 224 8.31 12.21 8.52
N GLU A 225 7.92 12.21 9.78
CA GLU A 225 8.08 11.06 10.66
C GLU A 225 6.75 10.30 10.74
N TYR A 226 6.86 8.98 10.71
CA TYR A 226 5.73 8.08 10.72
C TYR A 226 5.70 7.30 12.03
N GLN A 227 4.48 7.02 12.47
CA GLN A 227 4.22 5.91 13.36
C GLN A 227 3.97 4.66 12.51
N MET A 228 4.61 3.56 12.85
CA MET A 228 4.51 2.30 12.13
C MET A 228 4.08 1.20 13.09
N VAL A 229 3.08 0.42 12.72
CA VAL A 229 2.66 -0.77 13.48
C VAL A 229 2.85 -2.03 12.64
N GLU A 230 3.26 -3.11 13.29
CA GLU A 230 3.37 -4.44 12.69
C GLU A 230 2.10 -5.26 12.97
N SER A 231 1.51 -5.83 11.91
CA SER A 231 0.36 -6.72 12.03
C SER A 231 0.65 -7.91 12.96
N PRO A 232 -0.28 -8.28 13.87
CA PRO A 232 -0.13 -9.48 14.69
C PRO A 232 -0.11 -10.78 13.89
N ALA A 233 -0.75 -10.78 12.72
CA ALA A 233 -0.86 -11.93 11.84
C ALA A 233 0.30 -11.97 10.83
N TYR A 234 0.89 -13.16 10.62
CA TYR A 234 1.99 -13.31 9.67
C TYR A 234 1.48 -13.26 8.23
N PHE A 235 1.58 -12.09 7.62
CA PHE A 235 0.90 -11.74 6.37
C PHE A 235 1.21 -12.63 5.18
N GLU A 236 2.46 -13.10 5.02
CA GLU A 236 2.84 -13.93 3.86
C GLU A 236 2.01 -15.22 3.77
N ALA A 237 1.67 -15.83 4.90
CA ALA A 237 0.82 -17.01 4.93
C ALA A 237 -0.60 -16.72 4.38
N TYR A 238 -1.16 -15.57 4.73
CA TYR A 238 -2.46 -15.11 4.23
C TYR A 238 -2.37 -14.69 2.76
N ARG A 239 -1.28 -14.02 2.35
CA ARG A 239 -1.02 -13.63 0.97
C ARG A 239 -0.98 -14.84 0.05
N HIS A 240 -0.22 -15.87 0.42
CA HIS A 240 -0.14 -17.09 -0.37
C HIS A 240 -1.51 -17.77 -0.48
N THR A 241 -2.15 -18.04 0.67
CA THR A 241 -3.43 -18.75 0.73
C THR A 241 -4.55 -17.99 0.02
N GLY A 242 -4.67 -16.69 0.28
CA GLY A 242 -5.67 -15.83 -0.33
C GLY A 242 -5.43 -15.62 -1.83
N THR A 243 -4.20 -15.71 -2.32
CA THR A 243 -3.93 -15.68 -3.76
C THR A 243 -4.37 -16.97 -4.44
N GLN A 244 -4.07 -18.13 -3.84
CA GLN A 244 -4.50 -19.43 -4.37
C GLN A 244 -6.03 -19.57 -4.42
N MET A 245 -6.75 -19.06 -3.42
CA MET A 245 -8.22 -19.09 -3.41
C MET A 245 -8.84 -18.25 -4.54
N ARG A 246 -8.12 -17.26 -5.07
CA ARG A 246 -8.63 -16.33 -6.08
C ARG A 246 -8.31 -16.76 -7.53
N LEU A 247 -7.49 -17.78 -7.73
CA LEU A 247 -7.25 -18.43 -9.04
C LEU A 247 -8.51 -19.17 -9.53
#